data_AF-G3ALG5-F1
#
_entry.id   AF-G3ALG5-F1
#
_cell.length_a   1.000
_cell.length_b   1.000
_cell.length_c   1.000
_cell.angle_alpha   90.00
_cell.angle_beta   90.00
_cell.angle_gamma   90.00
#
_symmetry.space_group_name_H-M   'P 1'
#
loop_
_entity.id
_entity.type
_entity.pdbx_description
1 polymer ?
#
loop_
_entity_poly.entity_id
_entity_poly.type
_entity_poly.pdbx_seq_one_letter_code
_entity_poly.pdbx_strand_id
1 'polypeptide(L)'
;MSHVQDSTSLSDLLHTSPLASSTNVQADTKGPSLNLAASNTLQITDAEQPEDATVELIKLQGSKIELIEQRDNLVKQRSEINSKVEDARLRLRFLKERQTRNAARKRMDELLKENTHEYHRAINTRNREQEDYVSKSLNVYPSTDWDKRLDQLRMFTPHLELEKLDTANYYNDDNRMMRTIQYTVVSPLLFKIPLRVDVDYADDSVVNIQFGKLDTPPMLIITSLSPSLAKALLQNYIPNKKINLVMYSLNSLSILVHRRISTMYKIIRKYRSLINDQSILRDLLAEQECDDNLTLFAIMKSLDRIQLEINNKHKVTLTWSIILKDTITGNCNSQLNLYVTDVHNKHHENYHSLNEAFQNLVKQYGVQKALENLLKNAFGYTV
;
A
#
# COMPACT_ATOMS: atom_id res chain seq x y z
N MET A 1 -36.23 2.55 12.25
CA MET A 1 -37.71 2.49 12.29
C MET A 1 -38.27 3.62 11.44
N SER A 2 -38.57 3.35 10.17
CA SER A 2 -39.65 3.96 9.38
C SER A 2 -39.65 3.31 8.00
N HIS A 3 -40.62 2.41 7.81
CA HIS A 3 -40.98 1.80 6.54
C HIS A 3 -41.43 2.86 5.53
N VAL A 4 -40.90 2.79 4.31
CA VAL A 4 -41.66 3.08 3.08
C VAL A 4 -41.25 2.01 2.05
N GLN A 5 -42.17 1.10 1.79
CA GLN A 5 -42.15 0.24 0.61
C GLN A 5 -42.65 1.08 -0.57
N ASP A 6 -41.84 1.23 -1.61
CA ASP A 6 -42.34 1.63 -2.93
C ASP A 6 -42.01 0.53 -3.94
N SER A 7 -43.04 -0.24 -4.22
CA SER A 7 -43.16 -1.18 -5.32
C SER A 7 -43.33 -0.41 -6.62
N THR A 8 -42.23 -0.17 -7.36
CA THR A 8 -42.32 0.14 -8.79
C THR A 8 -41.82 -1.05 -9.60
N SER A 9 -42.77 -1.97 -9.77
CA SER A 9 -43.10 -2.70 -10.99
C SER A 9 -42.04 -3.59 -11.65
N LEU A 10 -42.24 -4.90 -11.43
CA LEU A 10 -41.74 -6.07 -12.17
C LEU A 10 -41.81 -6.00 -13.71
N SER A 11 -42.35 -4.92 -14.31
CA SER A 11 -42.44 -4.72 -15.75
C SER A 11 -41.11 -4.33 -16.42
N ASP A 12 -40.14 -3.79 -15.67
CA ASP A 12 -38.82 -3.42 -16.21
C ASP A 12 -37.84 -4.61 -16.28
N LEU A 13 -38.18 -5.75 -15.69
CA LEU A 13 -37.32 -6.94 -15.62
C LEU A 13 -37.54 -7.94 -16.77
N LEU A 14 -38.56 -7.72 -17.63
CA LEU A 14 -38.88 -8.59 -18.77
C LEU A 14 -38.37 -8.08 -20.13
N HIS A 15 -37.74 -6.89 -20.19
CA HIS A 15 -37.24 -6.32 -21.46
C HIS A 15 -35.72 -6.15 -21.55
N THR A 16 -34.96 -6.66 -20.58
CA THR A 16 -33.49 -6.64 -20.64
C THR A 16 -32.95 -8.07 -20.62
N SER A 17 -32.97 -8.73 -21.78
CA SER A 17 -32.14 -9.91 -22.06
C SER A 17 -31.64 -9.82 -23.51
N PRO A 18 -30.35 -10.06 -23.76
CA PRO A 18 -29.76 -9.87 -25.08
C PRO A 18 -30.07 -11.08 -25.97
N LEU A 19 -30.60 -10.86 -27.19
CA LEU A 19 -30.64 -11.94 -28.18
C LEU A 19 -29.30 -12.01 -28.92
N ALA A 20 -28.61 -13.13 -28.72
CA ALA A 20 -27.50 -13.60 -29.53
C ALA A 20 -27.98 -13.98 -30.94
N SER A 21 -27.16 -13.63 -31.92
CA SER A 21 -27.27 -14.02 -33.32
C SER A 21 -27.02 -15.52 -33.54
N SER A 22 -27.91 -16.22 -34.27
CA SER A 22 -27.56 -17.22 -35.32
C SER A 22 -28.80 -17.94 -35.90
N THR A 23 -28.94 -17.82 -37.23
CA THR A 23 -29.33 -18.80 -38.26
C THR A 23 -30.31 -19.97 -38.01
N ASN A 24 -31.31 -20.01 -38.92
CA ASN A 24 -31.76 -21.12 -39.78
C ASN A 24 -32.98 -22.03 -39.42
N VAL A 25 -33.85 -22.17 -40.45
CA VAL A 25 -34.80 -23.26 -40.79
C VAL A 25 -36.30 -23.15 -40.39
N GLN A 26 -37.10 -22.91 -41.45
CA GLN A 26 -38.39 -23.49 -41.88
C GLN A 26 -39.63 -23.65 -40.97
N ALA A 27 -40.78 -23.40 -41.65
CA ALA A 27 -42.09 -24.07 -41.60
C ALA A 27 -43.24 -23.40 -40.80
N ASP A 28 -44.21 -22.93 -41.58
CA ASP A 28 -45.67 -23.12 -41.45
C ASP A 28 -46.36 -22.87 -40.09
N THR A 29 -47.23 -21.86 -40.02
CA THR A 29 -48.70 -22.01 -40.08
C THR A 29 -49.48 -20.83 -39.46
N LYS A 30 -50.62 -20.51 -40.10
CA LYS A 30 -51.87 -19.93 -39.55
C LYS A 30 -51.88 -18.45 -39.14
N GLY A 31 -52.03 -17.58 -40.14
CA GLY A 31 -52.89 -16.38 -40.00
C GLY A 31 -54.33 -16.74 -40.43
N PRO A 32 -55.38 -16.34 -39.68
CA PRO A 32 -56.74 -16.62 -40.09
C PRO A 32 -57.18 -15.65 -41.19
N SER A 33 -57.39 -16.18 -42.39
CA SER A 33 -58.19 -15.58 -43.45
C SER A 33 -59.67 -15.63 -43.06
N LEU A 34 -60.35 -14.49 -43.09
CA LEU A 34 -61.78 -14.40 -42.81
C LEU A 34 -62.56 -14.68 -44.11
N ASN A 35 -63.04 -15.92 -44.24
CA ASN A 35 -64.02 -16.33 -45.23
C ASN A 35 -65.39 -15.75 -44.88
N LEU A 36 -65.99 -14.96 -45.76
CA LEU A 36 -67.42 -14.63 -45.74
C LEU A 36 -67.96 -14.72 -47.17
N ALA A 37 -68.26 -15.96 -47.58
CA ALA A 37 -69.16 -16.24 -48.69
C ALA A 37 -70.17 -17.32 -48.24
N ALA A 38 -71.44 -16.97 -48.40
CA ALA A 38 -72.62 -17.83 -48.59
C ALA A 38 -73.06 -18.79 -47.46
N SER A 39 -74.23 -18.48 -46.88
CA SER A 39 -75.28 -19.43 -46.47
C SER A 39 -76.51 -18.60 -46.05
N ASN A 40 -77.46 -18.38 -46.97
CA ASN A 40 -78.76 -19.08 -47.10
C ASN A 40 -79.90 -18.25 -46.47
N THR A 41 -80.72 -17.56 -47.26
CA THR A 41 -81.91 -18.03 -48.02
C THR A 41 -83.11 -18.45 -47.15
N LEU A 42 -84.06 -17.53 -46.99
CA LEU A 42 -85.52 -17.71 -46.98
C LEU A 42 -86.10 -16.33 -47.41
N GLN A 43 -87.13 -16.15 -48.23
CA GLN A 43 -87.94 -16.95 -49.12
C GLN A 43 -88.76 -15.91 -49.93
N ILE A 44 -89.04 -16.22 -51.18
CA ILE A 44 -89.83 -15.41 -52.14
C ILE A 44 -91.30 -15.32 -51.67
N THR A 45 -91.95 -14.16 -51.80
CA THR A 45 -93.22 -13.98 -52.55
C THR A 45 -93.61 -12.50 -52.66
N ASP A 46 -93.78 -12.09 -53.92
CA ASP A 46 -94.73 -11.12 -54.46
C ASP A 46 -94.75 -9.69 -53.91
N ALA A 47 -94.09 -8.78 -54.62
CA ALA A 47 -94.76 -7.92 -55.59
C ALA A 47 -93.85 -6.72 -55.92
N GLU A 48 -93.73 -6.46 -57.22
CA GLU A 48 -93.53 -5.12 -57.77
C GLU A 48 -92.17 -4.41 -57.57
N GLN A 49 -91.56 -4.14 -58.73
CA GLN A 49 -90.68 -3.02 -59.08
C GLN A 49 -89.19 -3.11 -58.68
N PRO A 50 -88.30 -3.41 -59.65
CA PRO A 50 -86.85 -3.55 -59.45
C PRO A 50 -86.11 -2.20 -59.27
N GLU A 51 -86.84 -1.09 -59.16
CA GLU A 51 -86.27 0.25 -59.05
C GLU A 51 -86.06 0.69 -57.59
N ASP A 52 -86.89 0.25 -56.63
CA ASP A 52 -86.75 0.65 -55.22
C ASP A 52 -85.64 -0.12 -54.48
N ALA A 53 -85.49 -1.42 -54.75
CA ALA A 53 -84.41 -2.23 -54.15
C ALA A 53 -83.02 -1.79 -54.62
N THR A 54 -82.90 -1.31 -55.87
CA THR A 54 -81.63 -0.78 -56.40
C THR A 54 -81.32 0.60 -55.81
N VAL A 55 -82.33 1.47 -55.63
CA VAL A 55 -82.17 2.76 -54.95
C VAL A 55 -81.80 2.59 -53.48
N GLU A 56 -82.38 1.63 -52.76
CA GLU A 56 -82.05 1.34 -51.37
C GLU A 56 -80.65 0.73 -51.24
N LEU A 57 -80.24 -0.16 -52.14
CA LEU A 57 -78.86 -0.67 -52.24
C LEU A 57 -77.85 0.44 -52.53
N ILE A 58 -78.18 1.41 -53.39
CA ILE A 58 -77.32 2.59 -53.65
C ILE A 58 -77.19 3.46 -52.41
N LYS A 59 -78.28 3.69 -51.65
CA LYS A 59 -78.23 4.41 -50.37
C LYS A 59 -77.39 3.68 -49.33
N LEU A 60 -77.51 2.36 -49.22
CA LEU A 60 -76.71 1.53 -48.32
C LEU A 60 -75.24 1.46 -48.75
N GLN A 61 -74.95 1.48 -50.05
CA GLN A 61 -73.58 1.61 -50.55
C GLN A 61 -73.00 3.00 -50.27
N GLY A 62 -73.80 4.06 -50.41
CA GLY A 62 -73.43 5.42 -50.05
C GLY A 62 -73.09 5.54 -48.56
N SER A 63 -73.96 5.06 -47.67
CA SER A 63 -73.71 5.08 -46.22
C SER A 63 -72.52 4.22 -45.81
N LYS A 64 -72.30 3.07 -46.49
CA LYS A 64 -71.11 2.26 -46.29
C LYS A 64 -69.83 3.00 -46.69
N ILE A 65 -69.85 3.75 -47.80
CA ILE A 65 -68.71 4.57 -48.23
C ILE A 65 -68.46 5.68 -47.22
N GLU A 66 -69.49 6.37 -46.74
CA GLU A 66 -69.38 7.40 -45.70
C GLU A 66 -68.79 6.84 -44.40
N LEU A 67 -69.23 5.66 -43.96
CA LEU A 67 -68.70 5.00 -42.77
C LEU A 67 -67.25 4.53 -42.95
N ILE A 68 -66.87 4.09 -44.16
CA ILE A 68 -65.48 3.75 -44.50
C ILE A 68 -64.61 5.02 -44.47
N GLU A 69 -65.10 6.12 -45.02
CA GLU A 69 -64.39 7.40 -45.00
C GLU A 69 -64.22 7.93 -43.57
N GLN A 70 -65.26 7.83 -42.73
CA GLN A 70 -65.18 8.15 -41.30
C GLN A 70 -64.17 7.26 -40.57
N ARG A 71 -64.19 5.94 -40.82
CA ARG A 71 -63.21 5.01 -40.26
C ARG A 71 -61.79 5.38 -40.68
N ASP A 72 -61.57 5.66 -41.96
CA ASP A 72 -60.25 5.98 -42.49
C ASP A 72 -59.74 7.32 -41.95
N ASN A 73 -60.63 8.30 -41.78
CA ASN A 73 -60.34 9.56 -41.10
C ASN A 73 -59.98 9.35 -39.62
N LEU A 74 -60.71 8.50 -38.89
CA LEU A 74 -60.40 8.16 -37.50
C LEU A 74 -59.08 7.39 -37.37
N VAL A 75 -58.75 6.51 -38.32
CA VAL A 75 -57.46 5.80 -38.36
C VAL A 75 -56.31 6.78 -38.58
N LYS A 76 -56.47 7.74 -39.50
CA LYS A 76 -55.49 8.83 -39.70
C LYS A 76 -55.31 9.64 -38.43
N GLN A 77 -56.39 10.10 -37.80
CA GLN A 77 -56.33 10.85 -36.53
C GLN A 77 -55.66 10.04 -35.42
N ARG A 78 -55.97 8.74 -35.29
CA ARG A 78 -55.32 7.85 -34.33
C ARG A 78 -53.81 7.72 -34.60
N SER A 79 -53.41 7.60 -35.87
CA SER A 79 -52.00 7.54 -36.25
C SER A 79 -51.25 8.84 -35.93
N GLU A 80 -51.88 10.00 -36.16
CA GLU A 80 -51.31 11.30 -35.82
C GLU A 80 -51.18 11.51 -34.32
N ILE A 81 -52.20 11.11 -33.54
CA ILE A 81 -52.15 11.17 -32.08
C ILE A 81 -51.04 10.25 -31.56
N ASN A 82 -50.92 9.03 -32.08
CA ASN A 82 -49.85 8.12 -31.69
C ASN A 82 -48.46 8.68 -32.01
N SER A 83 -48.28 9.29 -33.18
CA SER A 83 -47.04 9.96 -33.55
C SER A 83 -46.72 11.11 -32.59
N LYS A 84 -47.72 11.95 -32.25
CA LYS A 84 -47.55 13.03 -31.26
C LYS A 84 -47.20 12.50 -29.87
N VAL A 85 -47.78 11.35 -29.47
CA VAL A 85 -47.47 10.70 -28.19
C VAL A 85 -46.05 10.14 -28.17
N GLU A 86 -45.59 9.50 -29.24
CA GLU A 86 -44.21 9.03 -29.33
C GLU A 86 -43.20 10.18 -29.36
N ASP A 87 -43.47 11.25 -30.10
CA ASP A 87 -42.65 12.46 -30.08
C ASP A 87 -42.59 13.09 -28.67
N ALA A 88 -43.73 13.12 -27.96
CA ALA A 88 -43.78 13.61 -26.59
C ALA A 88 -42.98 12.70 -25.63
N ARG A 89 -43.05 11.37 -25.80
CA ARG A 89 -42.27 10.40 -25.02
C ARG A 89 -40.77 10.57 -25.25
N LEU A 90 -40.34 10.74 -26.50
CA LEU A 90 -38.95 10.99 -26.86
C LEU A 90 -38.45 12.32 -26.27
N ARG A 91 -39.23 13.40 -26.40
CA ARG A 91 -38.91 14.69 -25.77
C ARG A 91 -38.79 14.58 -24.26
N LEU A 92 -39.68 13.83 -23.61
CA LEU A 92 -39.65 13.61 -22.17
C LEU A 92 -38.40 12.83 -21.75
N ARG A 93 -38.04 11.76 -22.47
CA ARG A 93 -36.80 11.01 -22.23
C ARG A 93 -35.58 11.92 -22.38
N PHE A 94 -35.51 12.71 -23.43
CA PHE A 94 -34.42 13.67 -23.66
C PHE A 94 -34.32 14.72 -22.54
N LEU A 95 -35.45 15.26 -22.07
CA LEU A 95 -35.48 16.22 -20.98
C LEU A 95 -35.05 15.59 -19.65
N LYS A 96 -35.50 14.37 -19.34
CA LYS A 96 -35.05 13.62 -18.16
C LYS A 96 -33.55 13.35 -18.20
N GLU A 97 -33.02 12.90 -19.34
CA GLU A 97 -31.59 12.64 -19.48
C GLU A 97 -30.76 13.93 -19.38
N ARG A 98 -31.26 15.04 -19.94
CA ARG A 98 -30.62 16.35 -19.77
C ARG A 98 -30.65 16.81 -18.32
N GLN A 99 -31.73 16.56 -17.59
CA GLN A 99 -31.85 16.90 -16.17
C GLN A 99 -30.86 16.07 -15.31
N THR A 100 -30.75 14.76 -15.55
CA THR A 100 -29.80 13.92 -14.81
C THR A 100 -28.35 14.31 -15.09
N ARG A 101 -27.99 14.59 -16.35
CA ARG A 101 -26.66 15.10 -16.71
C ARG A 101 -26.35 16.44 -16.05
N ASN A 102 -27.31 17.36 -16.01
CA ASN A 102 -27.14 18.65 -15.33
C ASN A 102 -26.99 18.50 -13.81
N ALA A 103 -27.75 17.60 -13.18
CA ALA A 103 -27.63 17.31 -11.76
C ALA A 103 -26.26 16.69 -11.43
N ALA A 104 -25.78 15.74 -12.24
CA ALA A 104 -24.46 15.15 -12.09
C ALA A 104 -23.34 16.20 -12.25
N ARG A 105 -23.46 17.10 -13.23
CA ARG A 105 -22.52 18.20 -13.44
C ARG A 105 -22.50 19.18 -12.26
N LYS A 106 -23.67 19.58 -11.75
CA LYS A 106 -23.75 20.44 -10.55
C LYS A 106 -23.11 19.79 -9.34
N ARG A 107 -23.38 18.49 -9.09
CA ARG A 107 -22.79 17.74 -7.98
C ARG A 107 -21.27 17.64 -8.13
N MET A 108 -20.77 17.43 -9.36
CA MET A 108 -19.33 17.44 -9.63
C MET A 108 -18.73 18.82 -9.38
N ASP A 109 -19.37 19.89 -9.85
CA ASP A 109 -18.90 21.26 -9.64
C ASP A 109 -18.93 21.64 -8.14
N GLU A 110 -19.90 21.16 -7.38
CA GLU A 110 -19.95 21.30 -5.91
C GLU A 110 -18.79 20.58 -5.23
N LEU A 111 -18.52 19.31 -5.59
CA LEU A 111 -17.39 18.55 -5.04
C LEU A 111 -16.03 19.17 -5.41
N LEU A 112 -15.89 19.71 -6.62
CA LEU A 112 -14.69 20.43 -7.04
C LEU A 112 -14.52 21.74 -6.27
N LYS A 113 -15.61 22.46 -6.00
CA LYS A 113 -15.59 23.68 -5.16
C LYS A 113 -15.25 23.36 -3.71
N GLU A 114 -15.77 22.26 -3.17
CA GLU A 114 -15.45 21.81 -1.81
C GLU A 114 -13.98 21.41 -1.70
N ASN A 115 -13.46 20.64 -2.66
CA ASN A 115 -12.05 20.24 -2.70
C ASN A 115 -11.11 21.46 -2.84
N THR A 116 -11.43 22.38 -3.74
CA THR A 116 -10.65 23.62 -3.89
C THR A 116 -10.74 24.50 -2.63
N HIS A 117 -11.90 24.57 -1.98
CA HIS A 117 -12.03 25.33 -0.74
C HIS A 117 -11.25 24.69 0.42
N GLU A 118 -11.25 23.36 0.55
CA GLU A 118 -10.42 22.62 1.51
C GLU A 118 -8.94 22.77 1.22
N TYR A 119 -8.52 22.69 -0.05
CA TYR A 119 -7.14 22.94 -0.47
C TYR A 119 -6.70 24.37 -0.13
N HIS A 120 -7.52 25.38 -0.45
CA HIS A 120 -7.24 26.76 -0.07
C HIS A 120 -7.29 26.98 1.44
N ARG A 121 -8.16 26.28 2.18
CA ARG A 121 -8.20 26.36 3.65
C ARG A 121 -6.95 25.75 4.26
N ALA A 122 -6.52 24.58 3.78
CA ALA A 122 -5.29 23.91 4.20
C ALA A 122 -4.04 24.73 3.85
N ILE A 123 -4.02 25.38 2.68
CA ILE A 123 -2.98 26.34 2.31
C ILE A 123 -3.02 27.56 3.22
N ASN A 124 -4.19 28.13 3.50
CA ASN A 124 -4.30 29.36 4.28
C ASN A 124 -4.05 29.13 5.78
N THR A 125 -4.35 27.96 6.35
CA THR A 125 -3.93 27.61 7.71
C THR A 125 -2.43 27.37 7.77
N ARG A 126 -1.87 26.65 6.80
CA ARG A 126 -0.41 26.41 6.69
C ARG A 126 0.36 27.70 6.43
N ASN A 127 -0.18 28.60 5.62
CA ASN A 127 0.41 29.90 5.28
C ASN A 127 0.18 30.94 6.37
N ARG A 128 -0.93 30.98 7.11
CA ARG A 128 -1.07 31.91 8.26
C ARG A 128 -0.17 31.52 9.42
N GLU A 129 -0.02 30.22 9.71
CA GLU A 129 0.98 29.76 10.68
C GLU A 129 2.41 30.03 10.19
N GLN A 130 2.66 29.99 8.87
CA GLN A 130 3.95 30.35 8.28
C GLN A 130 4.16 31.87 8.14
N GLU A 131 3.14 32.70 7.96
CA GLU A 131 3.25 34.16 7.81
C GLU A 131 3.42 34.85 9.16
N ASP A 132 2.77 34.37 10.23
CA ASP A 132 3.06 34.78 11.62
C ASP A 132 4.46 34.30 12.06
N TYR A 133 4.94 33.19 11.49
CA TYR A 133 6.32 32.70 11.68
C TYR A 133 7.34 33.53 10.89
N VAL A 134 7.08 33.81 9.62
CA VAL A 134 7.97 34.56 8.71
C VAL A 134 8.09 36.02 9.11
N SER A 135 7.00 36.63 9.59
CA SER A 135 7.02 38.00 10.12
C SER A 135 7.77 38.12 11.46
N LYS A 136 7.82 37.06 12.29
CA LYS A 136 8.70 36.97 13.47
C LYS A 136 10.14 36.52 13.16
N SER A 137 10.38 35.85 12.02
CA SER A 137 11.67 35.26 11.66
C SER A 137 12.61 36.17 10.86
N LEU A 138 12.35 37.49 10.82
CA LEU A 138 13.35 38.48 10.37
C LEU A 138 14.59 38.52 11.29
N ASN A 139 14.52 37.86 12.47
CA ASN A 139 15.67 37.34 13.20
C ASN A 139 15.72 35.83 13.01
N VAL A 140 16.64 35.33 12.19
CA VAL A 140 16.71 33.91 11.77
C VAL A 140 17.23 33.03 12.90
N TYR A 141 16.35 32.67 13.83
CA TYR A 141 16.57 31.66 14.87
C TYR A 141 15.73 30.40 14.59
N PRO A 142 16.11 29.23 15.14
CA PRO A 142 15.30 28.01 15.02
C PRO A 142 13.87 28.17 15.57
N SER A 143 12.89 27.51 14.96
CA SER A 143 11.45 27.62 15.29
C SER A 143 11.12 27.30 16.73
N THR A 144 10.47 28.15 17.54
CA THR A 144 10.21 27.85 18.98
C THR A 144 9.38 26.60 19.28
N ASP A 145 8.72 26.03 18.27
CA ASP A 145 7.90 24.81 18.38
C ASP A 145 8.75 23.57 18.71
N TRP A 146 8.79 23.18 20.00
CA TRP A 146 9.57 22.04 20.48
C TRP A 146 9.12 20.70 19.91
N ASP A 147 7.81 20.48 19.76
CA ASP A 147 7.27 19.21 19.25
C ASP A 147 7.70 18.96 17.80
N LYS A 148 7.57 19.98 16.94
CA LYS A 148 8.01 19.90 15.54
C LYS A 148 9.53 19.71 15.43
N ARG A 149 10.31 20.37 16.29
CA ARG A 149 11.77 20.14 16.34
C ARG A 149 12.10 18.72 16.78
N LEU A 150 11.39 18.19 17.77
CA LEU A 150 11.60 16.82 18.25
C LEU A 150 11.24 15.81 17.15
N ASP A 151 10.16 16.03 16.41
CA ASP A 151 9.78 15.20 15.28
C ASP A 151 10.82 15.27 14.14
N GLN A 152 11.39 16.44 13.86
CA GLN A 152 12.52 16.57 12.94
C GLN A 152 13.75 15.81 13.43
N LEU A 153 14.08 15.88 14.72
CA LEU A 153 15.19 15.12 15.31
C LEU A 153 14.98 13.61 15.19
N ARG A 154 13.74 13.14 15.42
CA ARG A 154 13.36 11.73 15.25
C ARG A 154 13.57 11.23 13.82
N MET A 155 13.45 12.09 12.80
CA MET A 155 13.77 11.70 11.41
C MET A 155 15.25 11.34 11.23
N PHE A 156 16.17 11.97 11.97
CA PHE A 156 17.60 11.68 11.90
C PHE A 156 18.03 10.49 12.77
N THR A 157 17.23 10.13 13.78
CA THR A 157 17.48 9.01 14.68
C THR A 157 16.25 8.07 14.76
N PRO A 158 15.91 7.37 13.67
CA PRO A 158 14.63 6.65 13.56
C PRO A 158 14.54 5.38 14.42
N HIS A 159 15.67 4.86 14.91
CA HIS A 159 15.74 3.57 15.63
C HIS A 159 16.29 3.70 17.05
N LEU A 160 16.38 4.93 17.56
CA LEU A 160 16.92 5.22 18.89
C LEU A 160 15.93 6.08 19.66
N GLU A 161 15.54 5.58 20.82
CA GLU A 161 14.63 6.23 21.75
C GLU A 161 15.34 6.43 23.09
N LEU A 162 14.97 7.50 23.80
CA LEU A 162 15.47 7.80 25.14
C LEU A 162 14.30 7.60 26.12
N GLU A 163 14.45 6.64 27.02
CA GLU A 163 13.49 6.35 28.08
C GLU A 163 14.06 6.73 29.46
N LYS A 164 13.16 7.00 30.43
CA LYS A 164 13.50 7.21 31.85
C LYS A 164 14.59 8.26 32.06
N LEU A 165 14.35 9.46 31.55
CA LEU A 165 15.21 10.61 31.82
C LEU A 165 15.01 11.07 33.27
N ASP A 166 16.07 11.00 34.07
CA ASP A 166 16.12 11.54 35.43
C ASP A 166 17.33 12.47 35.56
N THR A 167 17.16 13.56 36.31
CA THR A 167 18.21 14.56 36.51
C THR A 167 18.30 14.92 37.97
N ALA A 168 19.47 14.73 38.57
CA ALA A 168 19.74 15.03 39.96
C ALA A 168 20.96 15.94 40.07
N ASN A 169 20.96 16.86 41.04
CA ASN A 169 22.10 17.70 41.34
C ASN A 169 22.68 17.29 42.69
N TYR A 170 24.01 17.20 42.79
CA TYR A 170 24.71 16.91 44.02
C TYR A 170 26.00 17.72 44.11
N TYR A 171 26.47 17.98 45.32
CA TYR A 171 27.79 18.57 45.51
C TYR A 171 28.83 17.45 45.62
N ASN A 172 29.90 17.55 44.83
CA ASN A 172 31.03 16.63 44.93
C ASN A 172 31.90 16.96 46.16
N ASP A 173 32.82 16.06 46.51
CA ASP A 173 33.73 16.24 47.65
C ASP A 173 34.59 17.52 47.56
N ASP A 174 34.84 18.01 46.34
CA ASP A 174 35.52 19.29 46.05
C ASP A 174 34.60 20.52 46.13
N ASN A 175 33.39 20.37 46.69
CA ASN A 175 32.34 21.39 46.81
C ASN A 175 31.86 21.99 45.47
N ARG A 176 32.10 21.28 44.36
CA ARG A 176 31.58 21.62 43.02
C ARG A 176 30.20 21.05 42.82
N MET A 177 29.31 21.84 42.23
CA MET A 177 27.95 21.39 41.91
C MET A 177 27.98 20.53 40.64
N MET A 178 27.57 19.27 40.78
CA MET A 178 27.51 18.30 39.72
C MET A 178 26.06 17.99 39.37
N ARG A 179 25.77 17.92 38.07
CA ARG A 179 24.50 17.45 37.53
C ARG A 179 24.66 16.03 37.01
N THR A 180 24.00 15.07 37.65
CA THR A 180 23.85 13.71 37.12
C THR A 180 22.63 13.66 36.21
N ILE A 181 22.81 13.17 34.99
CA ILE A 181 21.76 12.88 34.01
C ILE A 181 21.74 11.36 33.81
N GLN A 182 20.64 10.71 34.16
CA GLN A 182 20.42 9.29 33.94
C GLN A 182 19.36 9.10 32.86
N TYR A 183 19.62 8.25 31.89
CA TYR A 183 18.66 7.91 30.84
C TYR A 183 18.95 6.53 30.29
N THR A 184 17.94 5.89 29.70
CA THR A 184 18.07 4.60 29.04
C THR A 184 17.98 4.80 27.53
N VAL A 185 19.04 4.46 26.82
CA VAL A 185 19.06 4.41 25.36
C VAL A 185 18.44 3.09 24.93
N VAL A 186 17.31 3.18 24.24
CA VAL A 186 16.55 2.03 23.76
C VAL A 186 16.60 2.03 22.24
N SER A 187 17.02 0.89 21.68
CA SER A 187 16.74 0.59 20.29
C SER A 187 15.71 -0.53 20.27
N PRO A 188 14.50 -0.31 19.69
CA PRO A 188 13.43 -1.29 19.68
C PRO A 188 13.93 -2.66 19.22
N LEU A 189 13.61 -3.71 19.97
CA LEU A 189 13.95 -5.10 19.68
C LEU A 189 15.46 -5.45 19.66
N LEU A 190 16.37 -4.48 19.85
CA LEU A 190 17.81 -4.70 19.76
C LEU A 190 18.52 -4.63 21.12
N PHE A 191 18.45 -3.49 21.80
CA PHE A 191 19.15 -3.28 23.07
C PHE A 191 18.51 -2.20 23.92
N LYS A 192 18.74 -2.29 25.24
CA LYS A 192 18.45 -1.26 26.22
C LYS A 192 19.74 -1.00 27.00
N ILE A 193 20.21 0.25 27.03
CA ILE A 193 21.48 0.63 27.64
C ILE A 193 21.25 1.81 28.58
N PRO A 194 21.27 1.62 29.90
CA PRO A 194 21.24 2.71 30.86
C PRO A 194 22.58 3.44 30.85
N LEU A 195 22.52 4.75 30.70
CA LEU A 195 23.64 5.67 30.75
C LEU A 195 23.45 6.63 31.91
N ARG A 196 24.54 6.86 32.64
CA ARG A 196 24.68 7.91 33.63
C ARG A 196 25.80 8.84 33.18
N VAL A 197 25.50 10.12 33.07
CA VAL A 197 26.46 11.17 32.71
C VAL A 197 26.50 12.17 33.84
N ASP A 198 27.69 12.44 34.37
CA ASP A 198 27.91 13.47 35.39
C ASP A 198 28.57 14.69 34.71
N VAL A 199 27.92 15.85 34.83
CA VAL A 199 28.31 17.12 34.20
C VAL A 199 28.62 18.14 35.28
N ASP A 200 29.73 18.86 35.15
CA ASP A 200 30.08 19.99 36.02
C ASP A 200 29.20 21.19 35.67
N TYR A 201 28.50 21.77 36.65
CA TYR A 201 27.60 22.90 36.42
C TYR A 201 28.33 24.18 35.99
N ALA A 202 29.59 24.37 36.42
CA ALA A 202 30.32 25.61 36.15
C ALA A 202 30.84 25.70 34.71
N ASP A 203 31.42 24.61 34.20
CA ASP A 203 32.07 24.55 32.88
C ASP A 203 31.23 23.83 31.82
N ASP A 204 30.05 23.30 32.20
CA ASP A 204 29.18 22.43 31.38
C ASP A 204 29.95 21.24 30.76
N SER A 205 30.99 20.78 31.47
CA SER A 205 31.91 19.76 30.99
C SER A 205 31.52 18.37 31.51
N VAL A 206 31.63 17.35 30.65
CA VAL A 206 31.35 15.97 31.06
C VAL A 206 32.51 15.45 31.91
N VAL A 207 32.23 15.11 33.16
CA VAL A 207 33.22 14.64 34.13
C VAL A 207 33.31 13.12 34.12
N ASN A 208 32.17 12.44 33.99
CA ASN A 208 32.11 10.98 34.04
C ASN A 208 30.98 10.43 33.18
N ILE A 209 31.21 9.24 32.61
CA ILE A 209 30.20 8.47 31.88
C ILE A 209 30.23 7.06 32.42
N GLN A 210 29.09 6.56 32.87
CA GLN A 210 28.95 5.21 33.40
C GLN A 210 27.78 4.49 32.76
N PHE A 211 27.93 3.19 32.52
CA PHE A 211 26.80 2.34 32.19
C PHE A 211 26.11 1.87 33.47
N GLY A 212 24.79 1.96 33.48
CA GLY A 212 23.99 1.37 34.55
C GLY A 212 24.04 -0.15 34.52
N LYS A 213 23.66 -0.76 35.65
CA LYS A 213 23.56 -2.22 35.77
C LYS A 213 22.22 -2.70 35.23
N LEU A 214 22.24 -3.73 34.39
CA LEU A 214 21.10 -4.47 33.87
C LEU A 214 21.33 -5.96 34.14
N ASP A 215 20.26 -6.76 34.11
CA ASP A 215 20.33 -8.23 34.27
C ASP A 215 21.27 -8.88 33.24
N THR A 216 21.24 -8.40 32.00
CA THR A 216 22.28 -8.67 30.99
C THR A 216 23.18 -7.44 30.84
N PRO A 217 24.52 -7.59 31.00
CA PRO A 217 25.42 -6.46 30.88
C PRO A 217 25.34 -5.86 29.47
N PRO A 218 25.08 -4.55 29.32
CA PRO A 218 24.85 -3.93 28.02
C PRO A 218 26.05 -4.10 27.07
N MET A 219 27.26 -4.17 27.62
CA MET A 219 28.48 -4.41 26.85
C MET A 219 28.53 -5.80 26.20
N LEU A 220 27.92 -6.82 26.81
CA LEU A 220 27.86 -8.15 26.21
C LEU A 220 26.99 -8.14 24.95
N ILE A 221 25.87 -7.42 24.99
CA ILE A 221 24.96 -7.24 23.85
C ILE A 221 25.65 -6.46 22.73
N ILE A 222 26.36 -5.38 23.06
CA ILE A 222 27.11 -4.64 22.04
C ILE A 222 28.24 -5.50 21.48
N THR A 223 28.93 -6.28 22.31
CA THR A 223 30.00 -7.17 21.86
C THR A 223 29.49 -8.24 20.90
N SER A 224 28.29 -8.79 21.15
CA SER A 224 27.67 -9.76 20.24
C SER A 224 27.27 -9.12 18.90
N LEU A 225 26.90 -7.84 18.89
CA LEU A 225 26.49 -7.14 17.67
C LEU A 225 27.69 -6.59 16.87
N SER A 226 28.66 -6.01 17.57
CA SER A 226 29.91 -5.49 17.01
C SER A 226 31.03 -5.50 18.06
N PRO A 227 31.94 -6.50 18.02
CA PRO A 227 33.03 -6.58 18.98
C PRO A 227 34.04 -5.43 18.83
N SER A 228 34.20 -4.91 17.61
CA SER A 228 35.08 -3.75 17.35
C SER A 228 34.56 -2.46 18.00
N LEU A 229 33.24 -2.25 17.99
CA LEU A 229 32.63 -1.10 18.64
C LEU A 229 32.73 -1.21 20.16
N ALA A 230 32.46 -2.39 20.71
CA ALA A 230 32.59 -2.62 22.16
C ALA A 230 34.01 -2.30 22.67
N LYS A 231 35.04 -2.71 21.93
CA LYS A 231 36.44 -2.35 22.24
C LYS A 231 36.67 -0.84 22.21
N ALA A 232 36.20 -0.14 21.16
CA ALA A 232 36.36 1.30 21.04
C ALA A 232 35.61 2.08 22.14
N LEU A 233 34.42 1.63 22.53
CA LEU A 233 33.66 2.21 23.64
C LEU A 233 34.43 2.13 24.96
N LEU A 234 34.93 0.93 25.30
CA LEU A 234 35.63 0.67 26.56
C LEU A 234 37.02 1.33 26.62
N GLN A 235 37.76 1.31 25.51
CA GLN A 235 39.15 1.79 25.50
C GLN A 235 39.26 3.28 25.21
N ASN A 236 38.35 3.85 24.40
CA ASN A 236 38.49 5.22 23.89
C ASN A 236 37.34 6.14 24.29
N TYR A 237 36.08 5.76 24.10
CA TYR A 237 34.99 6.74 24.21
C TYR A 237 34.59 7.05 25.64
N ILE A 238 34.54 6.04 26.51
CA ILE A 238 34.19 6.23 27.93
C ILE A 238 35.33 6.89 28.69
N PRO A 239 36.59 6.42 28.61
CA PRO A 239 37.69 7.02 29.38
C PRO A 239 37.95 8.47 28.97
N ASN A 240 37.80 8.78 27.68
CA ASN A 240 37.98 10.14 27.15
C ASN A 240 36.68 10.98 27.22
N LYS A 241 35.63 10.49 27.88
CA LYS A 241 34.39 11.24 28.17
C LYS A 241 33.66 11.74 26.92
N LYS A 242 33.79 11.03 25.79
CA LYS A 242 33.23 11.43 24.48
C LYS A 242 31.80 10.92 24.29
N ILE A 243 30.85 11.49 25.02
CA ILE A 243 29.43 11.06 24.98
C ILE A 243 28.81 11.13 23.58
N ASN A 244 29.17 12.16 22.79
CA ASN A 244 28.66 12.32 21.43
C ASN A 244 29.02 11.13 20.53
N LEU A 245 30.24 10.60 20.67
CA LEU A 245 30.69 9.43 19.90
C LEU A 245 30.00 8.15 20.38
N VAL A 246 29.72 8.03 21.68
CA VAL A 246 28.93 6.92 22.21
C VAL A 246 27.54 6.92 21.58
N MET A 247 26.83 8.05 21.64
CA MET A 247 25.46 8.16 21.11
C MET A 247 25.41 7.98 19.59
N TYR A 248 26.35 8.61 18.86
CA TYR A 248 26.40 8.49 17.40
C TYR A 248 26.73 7.06 16.96
N SER A 249 27.67 6.39 17.62
CA SER A 249 28.04 5.01 17.27
C SER A 249 26.94 4.01 17.59
N LEU A 250 26.20 4.20 18.69
CA LEU A 250 24.99 3.40 18.98
C LEU A 250 23.90 3.61 17.94
N ASN A 251 23.67 4.85 17.49
CA ASN A 251 22.73 5.13 16.42
C ASN A 251 23.16 4.47 15.10
N SER A 252 24.42 4.65 14.69
CA SER A 252 24.99 4.02 13.48
C SER A 252 24.88 2.49 13.53
N LEU A 253 25.17 1.88 14.68
CA LEU A 253 24.98 0.44 14.90
C LEU A 253 23.50 0.05 14.72
N SER A 254 22.57 0.76 15.36
CA SER A 254 21.14 0.44 15.31
C SER A 254 20.60 0.44 13.88
N ILE A 255 20.97 1.44 13.08
CA ILE A 255 20.56 1.56 11.67
C ILE A 255 21.10 0.40 10.84
N LEU A 256 22.37 0.04 11.04
CA LEU A 256 22.99 -1.06 10.31
C LEU A 256 22.43 -2.43 10.70
N VAL A 257 22.15 -2.66 11.99
CA VAL A 257 21.56 -3.91 12.45
C VAL A 257 20.16 -4.09 11.88
N HIS A 258 19.31 -3.05 11.91
CA HIS A 258 17.97 -3.11 11.28
C HIS A 258 18.07 -3.39 9.77
N ARG A 259 18.99 -2.71 9.07
CA ARG A 259 19.22 -2.94 7.63
C ARG A 259 19.73 -4.35 7.35
N ARG A 260 20.62 -4.88 8.18
CA ARG A 260 21.13 -6.25 8.10
C ARG A 260 19.98 -7.25 8.26
N ILE A 261 19.19 -7.13 9.32
CA ILE A 261 18.06 -8.02 9.61
C ILE A 261 17.07 -8.03 8.44
N SER A 262 16.66 -6.84 7.95
CA SER A 262 15.75 -6.74 6.80
C SER A 262 16.31 -7.39 5.53
N THR A 263 17.60 -7.20 5.26
CA THR A 263 18.25 -7.76 4.06
C THR A 263 18.44 -9.27 4.17
N MET A 264 18.90 -9.76 5.33
CA MET A 264 19.06 -11.19 5.58
C MET A 264 17.73 -11.92 5.55
N TYR A 265 16.67 -11.35 6.12
CA TYR A 265 15.33 -11.93 6.05
C TYR A 265 14.87 -12.13 4.60
N LYS A 266 15.08 -11.12 3.74
CA LYS A 266 14.79 -11.21 2.30
C LYS A 266 15.60 -12.30 1.60
N ILE A 267 16.88 -12.47 1.96
CA ILE A 267 17.75 -13.52 1.40
C ILE A 267 17.27 -14.90 1.84
N ILE A 268 17.01 -15.10 3.14
CA ILE A 268 16.54 -16.39 3.69
C ILE A 268 15.21 -16.80 3.05
N ARG A 269 14.26 -15.86 2.91
CA ARG A 269 12.98 -16.14 2.25
C ARG A 269 13.16 -16.50 0.76
N LYS A 270 14.01 -15.78 0.04
CA LYS A 270 14.24 -16.03 -1.41
C LYS A 270 14.95 -17.35 -1.68
N TYR A 271 15.88 -17.76 -0.81
CA TYR A 271 16.71 -18.96 -1.00
C TYR A 271 16.39 -20.07 0.01
N ARG A 272 15.15 -20.11 0.50
CA ARG A 272 14.65 -21.10 1.48
C ARG A 272 14.97 -22.54 1.08
N SER A 273 14.87 -22.87 -0.20
CA SER A 273 15.13 -24.21 -0.76
C SER A 273 16.60 -24.64 -0.71
N LEU A 274 17.53 -23.70 -0.57
CA LEU A 274 18.98 -23.95 -0.55
C LEU A 274 19.56 -23.99 0.87
N ILE A 275 18.75 -23.75 1.90
CA ILE A 275 19.20 -23.65 3.29
C ILE A 275 19.00 -25.00 3.99
N ASN A 276 20.10 -25.67 4.33
CA ASN A 276 20.08 -26.95 5.05
C ASN A 276 20.10 -26.81 6.58
N ASP A 277 20.33 -25.60 7.12
CA ASP A 277 20.34 -25.34 8.57
C ASP A 277 18.91 -25.24 9.14
N GLN A 278 18.20 -26.37 9.19
CA GLN A 278 16.80 -26.44 9.64
C GLN A 278 16.60 -26.27 11.15
N SER A 279 17.64 -26.37 11.99
CA SER A 279 17.50 -26.34 13.46
C SER A 279 17.32 -24.94 14.04
N ILE A 280 18.03 -23.93 13.51
CA ILE A 280 18.01 -22.54 13.99
C ILE A 280 17.02 -21.70 13.18
N LEU A 281 16.82 -22.04 11.90
CA LEU A 281 16.00 -21.27 10.97
C LEU A 281 14.60 -21.87 10.79
N ARG A 282 14.22 -22.90 11.55
CA ARG A 282 12.95 -23.65 11.34
C ARG A 282 11.73 -22.74 11.27
N ASP A 283 11.64 -21.79 12.21
CA ASP A 283 10.51 -20.87 12.32
C ASP A 283 10.53 -19.83 11.19
N LEU A 284 11.71 -19.43 10.72
CA LEU A 284 11.91 -18.50 9.59
C LEU A 284 11.71 -19.16 8.22
N LEU A 285 11.88 -20.47 8.16
CA LEU A 285 11.66 -21.32 6.99
C LEU A 285 10.24 -21.91 6.98
N ALA A 286 9.31 -21.49 7.84
CA ALA A 286 7.89 -21.87 7.74
C ALA A 286 7.18 -21.04 6.64
N GLU A 287 6.13 -21.60 6.01
CA GLU A 287 5.40 -20.91 4.92
C GLU A 287 4.57 -19.72 5.41
N GLN A 288 4.17 -19.74 6.67
CA GLN A 288 3.49 -18.61 7.31
C GLN A 288 4.53 -17.55 7.71
N GLU A 289 4.13 -16.28 7.61
CA GLU A 289 4.90 -15.18 8.20
C GLU A 289 5.00 -15.43 9.72
N CYS A 290 6.18 -15.25 10.31
CA CYS A 290 6.25 -15.25 11.78
C CYS A 290 5.47 -14.03 12.26
N ASP A 291 4.29 -14.25 12.85
CA ASP A 291 3.49 -13.20 13.47
C ASP A 291 4.25 -12.52 14.63
N ASP A 292 5.19 -13.25 15.26
CA ASP A 292 6.02 -12.76 16.35
C ASP A 292 7.29 -12.05 15.85
N ASN A 293 7.18 -10.73 15.69
CA ASN A 293 8.33 -9.86 15.39
C ASN A 293 9.48 -10.00 16.42
N LEU A 294 9.17 -10.33 17.68
CA LEU A 294 10.18 -10.46 18.75
C LEU A 294 11.09 -11.67 18.54
N THR A 295 10.53 -12.84 18.20
CA THR A 295 11.30 -14.08 18.00
C THR A 295 12.11 -14.01 16.71
N LEU A 296 11.52 -13.45 15.65
CA LEU A 296 12.21 -13.12 14.39
C LEU A 296 13.44 -12.25 14.66
N PHE A 297 13.28 -11.13 15.35
CA PHE A 297 14.40 -10.24 15.64
C PHE A 297 15.45 -10.90 16.55
N ALA A 298 15.05 -11.72 17.53
CA ALA A 298 15.98 -12.43 18.39
C ALA A 298 16.84 -13.44 17.60
N ILE A 299 16.22 -14.24 16.72
CA ILE A 299 16.92 -15.21 15.87
C ILE A 299 17.86 -14.46 14.91
N MET A 300 17.35 -13.44 14.21
CA MET A 300 18.12 -12.66 13.24
C MET A 300 19.23 -11.79 13.86
N LYS A 301 19.10 -11.43 15.13
CA LYS A 301 20.15 -10.76 15.90
C LYS A 301 21.35 -11.67 16.12
N SER A 302 21.12 -12.97 16.35
CA SER A 302 22.18 -13.97 16.57
C SER A 302 22.81 -14.53 15.29
N LEU A 303 22.18 -14.31 14.14
CA LEU A 303 22.64 -14.84 12.86
C LEU A 303 23.66 -13.91 12.19
N ASP A 304 24.93 -14.26 12.32
CA ASP A 304 26.02 -13.60 11.59
C ASP A 304 26.41 -14.34 10.30
N ARG A 305 25.91 -15.56 10.11
CA ARG A 305 26.27 -16.46 9.00
C ARG A 305 25.05 -17.12 8.39
N ILE A 306 24.99 -17.14 7.05
CA ILE A 306 24.02 -17.90 6.26
C ILE A 306 24.78 -18.92 5.42
N GLN A 307 24.32 -20.18 5.42
CA GLN A 307 24.89 -21.26 4.63
C GLN A 307 23.88 -21.70 3.58
N LEU A 308 24.28 -21.65 2.31
CA LEU A 308 23.52 -22.11 1.16
C LEU A 308 24.23 -23.34 0.58
N GLU A 309 23.48 -24.40 0.33
CA GLU A 309 23.97 -25.60 -0.34
C GLU A 309 23.39 -25.66 -1.75
N ILE A 310 24.27 -25.65 -2.75
CA ILE A 310 23.90 -25.62 -4.17
C ILE A 310 24.26 -26.96 -4.78
N ASN A 311 23.26 -27.62 -5.36
CA ASN A 311 23.39 -28.88 -6.10
C ASN A 311 24.10 -30.00 -5.31
N ASN A 312 24.04 -29.97 -3.97
CA ASN A 312 24.75 -30.86 -3.03
C ASN A 312 26.27 -30.98 -3.25
N LYS A 313 26.87 -30.00 -3.95
CA LYS A 313 28.30 -30.00 -4.32
C LYS A 313 29.03 -28.77 -3.79
N HIS A 314 28.36 -27.63 -3.77
CA HIS A 314 28.98 -26.38 -3.34
C HIS A 314 28.24 -25.81 -2.14
N LYS A 315 29.01 -25.47 -1.11
CA LYS A 315 28.52 -24.80 0.08
C LYS A 315 28.99 -23.35 0.07
N VAL A 316 28.05 -22.44 -0.11
CA VAL A 316 28.27 -20.99 -0.12
C VAL A 316 27.89 -20.45 1.26
N THR A 317 28.89 -19.94 1.97
CA THR A 317 28.75 -19.32 3.27
C THR A 317 28.88 -17.81 3.14
N LEU A 318 27.81 -17.08 3.49
CA LEU A 318 27.85 -15.64 3.64
C LEU A 318 28.02 -15.30 5.13
N THR A 319 29.08 -14.58 5.46
CA THR A 319 29.33 -14.03 6.80
C THR A 319 29.14 -12.52 6.77
N TRP A 320 28.37 -11.97 7.70
CA TRP A 320 28.10 -10.54 7.82
C TRP A 320 28.43 -10.05 9.24
N SER A 321 29.55 -9.35 9.37
CA SER A 321 29.95 -8.70 10.61
C SER A 321 29.76 -7.18 10.52
N ILE A 322 29.42 -6.54 11.63
CA ILE A 322 29.36 -5.08 11.73
C ILE A 322 30.63 -4.60 12.44
N ILE A 323 31.36 -3.69 11.81
CA ILE A 323 32.67 -3.23 12.27
C ILE A 323 32.69 -1.71 12.35
N LEU A 324 33.37 -1.17 13.35
CA LEU A 324 33.66 0.26 13.44
C LEU A 324 34.70 0.63 12.37
N LYS A 325 34.28 1.36 11.34
CA LYS A 325 35.16 1.78 10.23
C LYS A 325 36.01 2.97 10.63
N ASP A 326 35.39 3.93 11.31
CA ASP A 326 36.02 5.18 11.68
C ASP A 326 35.85 5.42 13.18
N THR A 327 36.98 5.36 13.89
CA THR A 327 37.06 5.57 15.33
C THR A 327 36.94 7.05 15.70
N ILE A 328 37.16 7.98 14.76
CA ILE A 328 37.10 9.42 14.99
C ILE A 328 35.64 9.88 14.95
N THR A 329 34.90 9.47 13.92
CA THR A 329 33.48 9.83 13.76
C THR A 329 32.53 8.88 14.50
N GLY A 330 32.99 7.69 14.88
CA GLY A 330 32.12 6.68 15.50
C GLY A 330 31.22 5.95 14.51
N ASN A 331 31.57 5.96 13.21
CA ASN A 331 30.72 5.38 12.17
C ASN A 331 30.96 3.87 12.01
N CYS A 332 29.90 3.08 12.18
CA CYS A 332 29.91 1.66 11.91
C CYS A 332 29.74 1.38 10.41
N ASN A 333 30.24 0.23 9.95
CA ASN A 333 30.07 -0.26 8.59
C ASN A 333 29.83 -1.77 8.60
N SER A 334 29.24 -2.28 7.53
CA SER A 334 29.08 -3.73 7.31
C SER A 334 30.28 -4.31 6.57
N GLN A 335 30.87 -5.37 7.11
CA GLN A 335 31.81 -6.23 6.40
C GLN A 335 31.11 -7.53 6.04
N LEU A 336 31.01 -7.79 4.74
CA LEU A 336 30.42 -8.99 4.16
C LEU A 336 31.55 -9.84 3.59
N ASN A 337 31.63 -11.12 3.93
CA ASN A 337 32.58 -12.05 3.34
C ASN A 337 31.84 -13.27 2.80
N LEU A 338 32.20 -13.71 1.59
CA LEU A 338 31.64 -14.89 0.96
C LEU A 338 32.70 -15.98 0.86
N TYR A 339 32.41 -17.15 1.42
CA TYR A 339 33.26 -18.32 1.38
C TYR A 339 32.56 -19.43 0.60
N VAL A 340 33.23 -19.97 -0.40
CA VAL A 340 32.73 -21.13 -1.16
C VAL A 340 33.61 -22.32 -0.83
N THR A 341 33.01 -23.40 -0.39
CA THR A 341 33.68 -24.68 -0.16
C THR A 341 33.02 -25.76 -1.01
N ASP A 342 33.81 -26.52 -1.76
CA ASP A 342 33.34 -27.74 -2.40
C ASP A 342 33.25 -28.85 -1.36
N VAL A 343 32.14 -29.59 -1.35
CA VAL A 343 31.88 -30.71 -0.41
C VAL A 343 32.90 -31.83 -0.63
N HIS A 344 33.44 -31.97 -1.84
CA HIS A 344 34.40 -33.04 -2.20
C HIS A 344 35.86 -32.59 -2.18
N ASN A 345 36.16 -31.29 -2.34
CA ASN A 345 37.55 -30.78 -2.37
C ASN A 345 37.68 -29.47 -1.57
N LYS A 346 38.25 -29.57 -0.36
CA LYS A 346 38.33 -28.44 0.59
C LYS A 346 39.31 -27.32 0.20
N HIS A 347 40.13 -27.52 -0.83
CA HIS A 347 41.21 -26.60 -1.21
C HIS A 347 41.19 -26.34 -2.73
N HIS A 348 40.36 -25.41 -3.19
CA HIS A 348 40.52 -24.79 -4.49
C HIS A 348 40.73 -23.28 -4.33
N GLU A 349 41.92 -22.80 -4.72
CA GLU A 349 42.34 -21.40 -4.68
C GLU A 349 41.49 -20.48 -5.59
N ASN A 350 40.77 -21.07 -6.55
CA ASN A 350 39.90 -20.37 -7.49
C ASN A 350 38.71 -19.62 -6.84
N TYR A 351 38.40 -19.87 -5.56
CA TYR A 351 37.28 -19.22 -4.87
C TYR A 351 37.63 -17.88 -4.23
N HIS A 352 38.92 -17.51 -4.14
CA HIS A 352 39.31 -16.18 -3.61
C HIS A 352 38.80 -15.05 -4.52
N SER A 353 38.86 -15.25 -5.84
CA SER A 353 38.35 -14.32 -6.85
C SER A 353 36.83 -14.11 -6.77
N LEU A 354 36.06 -15.12 -6.31
CA LEU A 354 34.61 -15.00 -6.13
C LEU A 354 34.24 -14.07 -4.98
N ASN A 355 35.02 -14.04 -3.90
CA ASN A 355 34.78 -13.10 -2.79
C ASN A 355 35.06 -11.66 -3.23
N GLU A 356 36.14 -11.42 -3.98
CA GLU A 356 36.44 -10.09 -4.55
C GLU A 356 35.37 -9.64 -5.56
N ALA A 357 34.95 -10.55 -6.45
CA ALA A 357 33.85 -10.30 -7.36
C ALA A 357 32.56 -9.96 -6.61
N PHE A 358 32.24 -10.70 -5.54
CA PHE A 358 31.10 -10.42 -4.68
C PHE A 358 31.18 -9.03 -4.04
N GLN A 359 32.33 -8.65 -3.46
CA GLN A 359 32.54 -7.32 -2.88
C GLN A 359 32.30 -6.20 -3.89
N ASN A 360 32.78 -6.38 -5.14
CA ASN A 360 32.58 -5.41 -6.21
C ASN A 360 31.11 -5.33 -6.64
N LEU A 361 30.45 -6.48 -6.77
CA LEU A 361 29.02 -6.54 -7.09
C LEU A 361 28.15 -5.92 -5.99
N VAL A 362 28.51 -6.10 -4.72
CA VAL A 362 27.80 -5.49 -3.57
C VAL A 362 27.85 -3.96 -3.65
N LYS A 363 28.99 -3.37 -4.03
CA LYS A 363 29.12 -1.92 -4.20
C LYS A 363 28.24 -1.38 -5.33
N GLN A 364 28.06 -2.14 -6.42
CA GLN A 364 27.32 -1.68 -7.61
C GLN A 364 25.82 -1.96 -7.52
N TYR A 365 25.41 -3.14 -7.06
CA TYR A 365 24.04 -3.64 -7.15
C TYR A 365 23.35 -3.86 -5.80
N GLY A 366 24.10 -3.78 -4.70
CA GLY A 366 23.63 -4.13 -3.36
C GLY A 366 23.64 -5.63 -3.09
N VAL A 367 23.53 -6.01 -1.80
CA VAL A 367 23.78 -7.39 -1.31
C VAL A 367 22.90 -8.44 -1.98
N GLN A 368 21.58 -8.19 -2.09
CA GLN A 368 20.63 -9.18 -2.62
C GLN A 368 20.87 -9.48 -4.10
N LYS A 369 21.04 -8.44 -4.93
CA LYS A 369 21.28 -8.59 -6.38
C LYS A 369 22.68 -9.11 -6.66
N ALA A 370 23.68 -8.72 -5.86
CA ALA A 370 25.03 -9.25 -5.96
C ALA A 370 25.05 -10.77 -5.73
N LEU A 371 24.35 -11.24 -4.70
CA LEU A 371 24.25 -12.67 -4.41
C LEU A 371 23.49 -13.41 -5.51
N GLU A 372 22.40 -12.83 -6.04
CA GLU A 372 21.66 -13.42 -7.16
C GLU A 372 22.51 -13.55 -8.43
N ASN A 373 23.25 -12.51 -8.81
CA ASN A 373 24.12 -12.54 -9.97
C ASN A 373 25.27 -13.54 -9.80
N LEU A 374 25.80 -13.65 -8.58
CA LEU A 374 26.84 -14.64 -8.27
C LEU A 374 26.28 -16.07 -8.39
N LEU A 375 25.11 -16.34 -7.82
CA LEU A 375 24.46 -17.65 -7.91
C LEU A 375 24.14 -18.04 -9.36
N LYS A 376 23.64 -17.10 -10.17
CA LYS A 376 23.36 -17.33 -11.59
C LYS A 376 24.63 -17.58 -12.39
N ASN A 377 25.65 -16.74 -12.25
CA ASN A 377 26.83 -16.76 -13.12
C ASN A 377 27.89 -17.79 -12.71
N ALA A 378 28.09 -18.00 -11.40
CA ALA A 378 29.12 -18.92 -10.91
C ALA A 378 28.62 -20.36 -10.75
N PHE A 379 27.32 -20.54 -10.46
CA PHE A 379 26.75 -21.86 -10.17
C PHE A 379 25.62 -22.28 -11.12
N GLY A 380 25.25 -21.44 -12.09
CA GLY A 380 24.17 -21.73 -13.03
C GLY A 380 22.79 -21.82 -12.38
N TYR A 381 22.63 -21.29 -11.17
CA TYR A 381 21.38 -21.42 -10.41
C TYR A 381 20.38 -20.35 -10.85
N THR A 382 19.28 -20.78 -11.47
CA THR A 382 18.12 -19.93 -11.77
C THR A 382 17.05 -20.16 -10.72
N VAL A 383 16.68 -19.08 -10.01
CA VAL A 383 15.55 -19.03 -9.07
C VAL A 383 14.23 -19.15 -9.81
#